data_AF-A0ABD0TVV1-F1
#
_entry.id   AF-A0ABD0TVV1-F1
#
_cell.length_a   1.000
_cell.length_b   1.000
_cell.length_c   1.000
_cell.angle_alpha   90.00
_cell.angle_beta   90.00
_cell.angle_gamma   90.00
#
_symmetry.space_group_name_H-M   'P 1'
#
loop_
_entity.id
_entity.type
_entity.pdbx_description
1 polymer ?
#
loop_
_entity_poly.entity_id
_entity_poly.type
_entity_poly.pdbx_seq_one_letter_code
_entity_poly.pdbx_strand_id
1 'polypeptide(L)'
;MPAIINNILKRIDCCSSLNSFKKIHAHIIIHGLRSNNLVAVKLVICCSQALGHIGYARLIFNGLLSSANVYLWTAMITSYNHQHSELAREAIVIYHMMLNHGTYPNNFTLSTALKACSTLKATNEGKQIHVHSTKLGFNSSIYVQTTLVDMYAKFGLVEEARYVFDNMAVKNVVTCNVMMACNVKDGDIESARGIFDQMSQRDPISLATMISGYAMNGSMLTARELFDQMPVKEVSSWNALIVGYCHGGEWNQSIKLFNEMLLNRIKPNHATMTILLSSCGQLGALTFGSLRCVCRYA
;
A
#
# COMPACT_ATOMS: atom_id res chain seq x y z
N MET A 1 37.53 -11.34 10.93
CA MET A 1 36.52 -10.26 11.02
C MET A 1 35.22 -10.58 10.24
N PRO A 2 35.24 -11.04 8.98
CA PRO A 2 34.00 -11.32 8.21
C PRO A 2 33.13 -12.46 8.79
N ALA A 3 33.76 -13.53 9.29
CA ALA A 3 33.04 -14.67 9.87
C ALA A 3 32.24 -14.30 11.14
N ILE A 4 32.77 -13.39 11.97
CA ILE A 4 32.10 -12.89 13.19
C ILE A 4 30.86 -12.07 12.81
N ILE A 5 31.00 -11.17 11.83
CA ILE A 5 29.88 -10.36 11.31
C ILE A 5 28.79 -11.28 10.75
N ASN A 6 29.14 -12.25 9.90
CA ASN A 6 28.17 -13.18 9.32
C ASN A 6 27.42 -14.01 10.37
N ASN A 7 28.10 -14.44 11.44
CA ASN A 7 27.46 -15.15 12.54
C ASN A 7 26.46 -14.23 13.29
N ILE A 8 26.85 -12.99 13.59
CA ILE A 8 25.97 -12.01 14.23
C ILE A 8 24.74 -11.71 13.37
N LEU A 9 24.92 -11.51 12.06
CA LEU A 9 23.81 -11.25 11.15
C LEU A 9 22.81 -12.40 11.14
N LYS A 10 23.28 -13.66 11.09
CA LYS A 10 22.40 -14.85 11.20
C LYS A 10 21.64 -14.88 12.53
N ARG A 11 22.31 -14.54 13.64
CA ARG A 11 21.66 -14.49 14.96
C ARG A 11 20.60 -13.39 15.06
N ILE A 12 20.79 -12.26 14.38
CA ILE A 12 19.78 -11.20 14.27
C ILE A 12 18.57 -11.72 13.47
N ASP A 13 18.81 -12.39 12.34
CA ASP A 13 17.75 -12.88 11.45
C ASP A 13 16.86 -13.95 12.15
N CYS A 14 17.41 -14.74 13.08
CA CYS A 14 16.66 -15.74 13.86
C CYS A 14 16.08 -15.21 15.19
N CYS A 15 16.16 -13.92 15.48
CA CYS A 15 15.79 -13.38 16.77
C CYS A 15 14.26 -13.23 16.91
N SER A 16 13.66 -13.92 17.88
CA SER A 16 12.21 -13.91 18.15
C SER A 16 11.79 -13.24 19.46
N SER A 17 12.74 -12.79 20.29
CA SER A 17 12.44 -12.12 21.57
C SER A 17 13.33 -10.93 21.84
N LEU A 18 12.77 -9.91 22.51
CA LEU A 18 13.51 -8.71 22.91
C LEU A 18 14.68 -9.03 23.86
N ASN A 19 14.55 -10.04 24.71
CA ASN A 19 15.61 -10.44 25.64
C ASN A 19 16.81 -11.02 24.90
N SER A 20 16.58 -11.91 23.92
CA SER A 20 17.65 -12.41 23.05
C SER A 20 18.27 -11.29 22.21
N PHE A 21 17.45 -10.35 21.72
CA PHE A 21 17.90 -9.19 20.97
C PHE A 21 18.84 -8.29 21.79
N LYS A 22 18.47 -7.96 23.04
CA LYS A 22 19.30 -7.15 23.94
C LYS A 22 20.66 -7.81 24.21
N LYS A 23 20.72 -9.15 24.33
CA LYS A 23 21.98 -9.89 24.47
C LYS A 23 22.85 -9.78 23.21
N ILE A 24 22.25 -9.88 22.02
CA ILE A 24 22.96 -9.71 20.75
C ILE A 24 23.48 -8.28 20.61
N HIS A 25 22.64 -7.29 20.92
CA HIS A 25 23.03 -5.88 20.88
C HIS A 25 24.17 -5.57 21.85
N ALA A 26 24.13 -6.07 23.10
CA ALA A 26 25.23 -5.94 24.05
C ALA A 26 26.53 -6.59 23.53
N HIS A 27 26.43 -7.78 22.92
CA HIS A 27 27.57 -8.46 22.33
C HIS A 27 28.22 -7.64 21.19
N ILE A 28 27.41 -6.99 20.35
CA ILE A 28 27.88 -6.09 19.28
C ILE A 28 28.62 -4.87 19.85
N ILE A 29 28.11 -4.29 20.93
CA ILE A 29 28.75 -3.16 21.62
C ILE A 29 30.12 -3.57 22.18
N ILE A 30 30.17 -4.69 22.90
CA ILE A 30 31.41 -5.18 23.54
C ILE A 30 32.50 -5.47 22.50
N HIS A 31 32.13 -6.01 21.34
CA HIS A 31 33.08 -6.36 20.27
C HIS A 31 33.41 -5.18 19.34
N GLY A 32 32.96 -3.95 19.66
CA GLY A 32 33.27 -2.75 18.87
C GLY A 32 32.62 -2.75 17.48
N LEU A 33 31.63 -3.61 17.23
CA LEU A 33 30.98 -3.75 15.92
C LEU A 33 29.86 -2.73 15.69
N ARG A 34 29.68 -1.79 16.63
CA ARG A 34 28.64 -0.76 16.61
C ARG A 34 28.73 0.18 15.40
N SER A 35 29.95 0.51 14.96
CA SER A 35 30.20 1.38 13.80
C SER A 35 29.99 0.68 12.45
N ASN A 36 29.73 -0.64 12.45
CA ASN A 36 29.47 -1.37 11.22
C ASN A 36 28.05 -1.07 10.71
N ASN A 37 27.96 -0.33 9.61
CA ASN A 37 26.70 0.11 9.02
C ASN A 37 25.74 -1.04 8.67
N LEU A 38 26.24 -2.18 8.18
CA LEU A 38 25.39 -3.34 7.85
C LEU A 38 24.75 -3.94 9.10
N VAL A 39 25.54 -4.12 10.15
CA VAL A 39 25.05 -4.61 11.44
C VAL A 39 24.05 -3.63 12.06
N ALA A 40 24.35 -2.33 12.02
CA ALA A 40 23.47 -1.26 12.52
C ALA A 40 22.11 -1.25 11.81
N VAL A 41 22.10 -1.30 10.48
CA VAL A 41 20.86 -1.35 9.67
C VAL A 41 20.03 -2.58 10.05
N LYS A 42 20.65 -3.77 10.11
CA LYS A 42 19.96 -5.00 10.50
C LYS A 42 19.39 -4.94 11.93
N LEU A 43 20.12 -4.36 12.87
CA LEU A 43 19.64 -4.18 14.25
C LEU A 43 18.38 -3.31 14.29
N VAL A 44 18.38 -2.17 13.61
CA VAL A 44 17.22 -1.26 13.57
C VAL A 44 16.01 -1.95 12.93
N ILE A 45 16.20 -2.62 11.80
CA ILE A 45 15.13 -3.32 11.08
C ILE A 45 14.56 -4.47 11.93
N CYS A 46 15.41 -5.35 12.45
CA CYS A 46 14.97 -6.47 13.30
C CYS A 46 14.22 -5.97 14.54
N CYS A 47 14.75 -4.96 15.24
CA CYS A 47 14.11 -4.43 16.43
C CYS A 47 12.74 -3.81 16.16
N SER A 48 12.61 -3.08 15.05
CA SER A 48 11.39 -2.34 14.75
C SER A 48 10.33 -3.18 14.04
N GLN A 49 10.72 -3.96 13.02
CA GLN A 49 9.80 -4.72 12.17
C GLN A 49 9.53 -6.12 12.71
N ALA A 50 10.58 -6.88 13.06
CA ALA A 50 10.41 -8.26 13.51
C ALA A 50 9.93 -8.34 14.98
N LEU A 51 10.41 -7.43 15.84
CA LEU A 51 10.09 -7.43 17.27
C LEU A 51 9.05 -6.37 17.67
N GLY A 52 8.69 -5.46 16.78
CA GLY A 52 7.69 -4.41 17.05
C GLY A 52 8.15 -3.27 17.98
N HIS A 53 9.42 -3.22 18.40
CA HIS A 53 9.92 -2.27 19.39
C HIS A 53 10.59 -1.04 18.75
N ILE A 54 9.79 -0.15 18.16
CA ILE A 54 10.30 1.06 17.48
C ILE A 54 11.04 2.03 18.43
N GLY A 55 10.60 2.15 19.68
CA GLY A 55 11.26 3.00 20.67
C GLY A 55 12.69 2.56 20.97
N TYR A 56 12.94 1.25 21.06
CA TYR A 56 14.29 0.72 21.25
C TYR A 56 15.14 0.86 19.98
N ALA A 57 14.54 0.65 18.80
CA ALA A 57 15.21 0.91 17.53
C ALA A 57 15.65 2.38 17.41
N ARG A 58 14.81 3.33 17.85
CA ARG A 58 15.13 4.76 17.91
C ARG A 58 16.28 5.08 18.84
N LEU A 59 16.35 4.42 20.01
CA LEU A 59 17.47 4.59 20.94
C LEU A 59 18.80 4.10 20.32
N ILE A 60 18.78 2.95 19.66
CA ILE A 60 19.96 2.43 18.93
C ILE A 60 20.37 3.43 17.86
N PHE A 61 19.43 3.87 17.04
CA PHE A 61 19.64 4.84 15.96
C PHE A 61 20.26 6.15 16.48
N ASN A 62 19.69 6.74 17.53
CA ASN A 62 20.20 7.99 18.11
C ASN A 62 21.65 7.86 18.58
N GLY A 63 22.00 6.71 19.15
CA GLY A 63 23.37 6.45 19.57
C GLY A 63 24.35 6.17 18.41
N LEU A 64 23.87 6.06 17.18
CA LEU A 64 24.65 5.81 15.97
C LEU A 64 24.70 7.02 15.02
N LEU A 65 24.10 8.15 15.40
CA LEU A 65 23.97 9.34 14.54
C LEU A 65 25.31 9.81 13.97
N SER A 66 26.38 9.79 14.77
CA SER A 66 27.71 10.25 14.35
C SER A 66 28.31 9.45 13.18
N SER A 67 27.86 8.21 12.96
CA SER A 67 28.32 7.34 11.87
C SER A 67 27.19 6.93 10.93
N ALA A 68 26.01 7.57 11.02
CA ALA A 68 24.82 7.16 10.29
C ALA A 68 24.96 7.45 8.80
N ASN A 69 24.88 6.41 7.97
CA ASN A 69 24.83 6.53 6.52
C ASN A 69 23.40 6.54 5.99
N VAL A 70 23.23 6.82 4.69
CA VAL A 70 21.92 6.85 4.01
C VAL A 70 21.08 5.59 4.25
N TYR A 71 21.69 4.41 4.35
CA TYR A 71 20.97 3.16 4.58
C TYR A 71 20.40 3.06 5.99
N LEU A 72 21.12 3.53 7.01
CA LEU A 72 20.63 3.56 8.39
C LEU A 72 19.48 4.57 8.56
N TRP A 73 19.59 5.75 7.95
CA TRP A 73 18.49 6.71 7.88
C TRP A 73 17.26 6.13 7.18
N THR A 74 17.45 5.54 6.00
CA THR A 74 16.38 4.90 5.21
C THR A 74 15.71 3.78 6.00
N ALA A 75 16.48 2.96 6.72
CA ALA A 75 15.96 1.92 7.59
C ALA A 75 15.05 2.50 8.67
N MET A 76 15.50 3.54 9.38
CA MET A 76 14.70 4.18 10.43
C MET A 76 13.41 4.81 9.89
N ILE A 77 13.46 5.49 8.73
CA ILE A 77 12.27 6.08 8.07
C ILE A 77 11.29 4.96 7.67
N THR A 78 11.81 3.86 7.11
CA THR A 78 11.00 2.71 6.70
C THR A 78 10.33 2.02 7.89
N SER A 79 11.06 1.86 8.99
CA SER A 79 10.56 1.27 10.23
C SER A 79 9.32 2.00 10.78
N TYR A 80 9.25 3.32 10.67
CA TYR A 80 8.08 4.09 11.11
C TYR A 80 6.84 3.89 10.22
N ASN A 81 7.02 3.65 8.93
CA ASN A 81 5.91 3.42 8.00
C ASN A 81 5.23 2.04 8.16
N HIS A 82 5.90 1.04 8.74
CA HIS A 82 5.40 -0.34 8.80
C HIS A 82 4.48 -0.66 9.98
N GLN A 83 4.46 0.17 11.03
CA GLN A 83 3.74 -0.17 12.27
C GLN A 83 2.30 0.35 12.28
N HIS A 84 2.12 1.67 12.35
CA HIS A 84 0.83 2.33 12.50
C HIS A 84 0.80 3.64 11.72
N SER A 85 -0.38 4.06 11.24
CA SER A 85 -0.55 5.30 10.48
C SER A 85 -0.17 6.55 11.28
N GLU A 86 -0.37 6.52 12.60
CA GLU A 86 -0.03 7.63 13.50
C GLU A 86 1.48 7.90 13.55
N LEU A 87 2.30 6.85 13.40
CA LEU A 87 3.76 6.92 13.45
C LEU A 87 4.40 7.35 12.12
N ALA A 88 3.61 7.50 11.05
CA ALA A 88 4.12 7.95 9.76
C ALA A 88 4.64 9.41 9.84
N ARG A 89 4.17 10.21 10.81
CA ARG A 89 4.67 11.58 11.02
C ARG A 89 6.15 11.57 11.38
N GLU A 90 6.57 10.64 12.23
CA GLU A 90 7.96 10.46 12.65
C GLU A 90 8.86 10.11 11.48
N ALA A 91 8.38 9.36 10.49
CA ALA A 91 9.15 9.07 9.27
C ALA A 91 9.55 10.38 8.54
N ILE A 92 8.62 11.34 8.45
CA ILE A 92 8.88 12.66 7.86
C ILE A 92 9.87 13.45 8.74
N VAL A 93 9.73 13.41 10.06
CA VAL A 93 10.68 14.05 10.99
C VAL A 93 12.08 13.48 10.81
N ILE A 94 12.22 12.15 10.69
CA ILE A 94 13.52 11.49 10.52
C ILE A 94 14.14 11.88 9.18
N TYR A 95 13.34 12.00 8.11
CA TYR A 95 13.80 12.51 6.83
C TYR A 95 14.36 13.94 6.94
N HIS A 96 13.68 14.85 7.65
CA HIS A 96 14.20 16.21 7.85
C HIS A 96 15.46 16.22 8.73
N MET A 97 15.53 15.37 9.76
CA MET A 97 16.73 15.20 10.57
C MET A 97 17.91 14.72 9.72
N MET A 98 17.70 13.80 8.79
CA MET A 98 18.72 13.32 7.85
C MET A 98 19.31 14.48 7.02
N LEU A 99 18.45 15.33 6.49
CA LEU A 99 18.85 16.51 5.72
C LEU A 99 19.64 17.51 6.58
N ASN A 100 19.19 17.76 7.81
CA ASN A 100 19.90 18.63 8.76
C ASN A 100 21.26 18.08 9.20
N HIS A 101 21.44 16.74 9.17
CA HIS A 101 22.74 16.08 9.38
C HIS A 101 23.62 16.11 8.11
N GLY A 102 23.17 16.74 7.01
CA GLY A 102 23.93 16.84 5.77
C GLY A 102 24.01 15.53 4.97
N THR A 103 23.16 14.54 5.28
CA THR A 103 23.13 13.28 4.53
C THR A 103 22.12 13.37 3.38
N TYR A 104 22.56 13.10 2.15
CA TYR A 104 21.69 13.13 0.98
C TYR A 104 20.83 11.87 0.85
N PRO A 105 19.52 12.00 0.57
CA PRO A 105 18.64 10.86 0.38
C PRO A 105 18.86 10.18 -0.96
N ASN A 106 18.64 8.87 -1.02
CA ASN A 106 18.57 8.12 -2.26
C ASN A 106 17.12 7.92 -2.72
N ASN A 107 16.93 7.27 -3.86
CA ASN A 107 15.61 6.96 -4.43
C ASN A 107 14.70 6.20 -3.45
N PHE A 108 15.25 5.25 -2.68
CA PHE A 108 14.50 4.50 -1.68
C PHE A 108 14.11 5.38 -0.48
N THR A 109 15.02 6.21 0.01
CA THR A 109 14.72 7.18 1.09
C THR A 109 13.56 8.09 0.69
N LEU A 110 13.61 8.65 -0.52
CA LEU A 110 12.58 9.55 -1.04
C LEU A 110 11.24 8.85 -1.20
N SER A 111 11.23 7.65 -1.80
CA SER A 111 10.02 6.82 -1.92
C SER A 111 9.40 6.54 -0.55
N THR A 112 10.19 6.12 0.44
CA THR A 112 9.67 5.85 1.78
C THR A 112 9.13 7.12 2.47
N ALA A 113 9.80 8.27 2.32
CA ALA A 113 9.32 9.53 2.88
C ALA A 113 8.03 10.04 2.20
N LEU A 114 7.91 9.90 0.87
CA LEU A 114 6.69 10.18 0.13
C LEU A 114 5.55 9.24 0.54
N LYS A 115 5.85 7.97 0.84
CA LYS A 115 4.85 7.02 1.33
C LYS A 115 4.27 7.46 2.68
N ALA A 116 5.10 8.00 3.57
CA ALA A 116 4.64 8.57 4.83
C ALA A 116 3.68 9.75 4.59
N CYS A 117 4.02 10.66 3.66
CA CYS A 117 3.16 11.78 3.28
C CYS A 117 1.83 11.31 2.70
N SER A 118 1.86 10.29 1.84
CA SER A 118 0.69 9.64 1.24
C SER A 118 -0.25 9.07 2.31
N THR A 119 0.28 8.37 3.32
CA THR A 119 -0.50 7.81 4.44
C THR A 119 -1.14 8.90 5.31
N LEU A 120 -0.41 9.98 5.59
CA LEU A 120 -0.88 11.07 6.45
C LEU A 120 -1.74 12.11 5.73
N LYS A 121 -1.85 12.03 4.39
CA LYS A 121 -2.36 13.13 3.55
C LYS A 121 -1.64 14.47 3.80
N ALA A 122 -0.34 14.41 4.09
CA ALA A 122 0.52 15.57 4.32
C ALA A 122 0.91 16.24 2.99
N THR A 123 -0.01 17.04 2.44
CA THR A 123 0.10 17.59 1.07
C THR A 123 1.30 18.52 0.88
N ASN A 124 1.57 19.37 1.87
CA ASN A 124 2.67 20.34 1.80
C ASN A 124 4.03 19.64 1.83
N GLU A 125 4.23 18.75 2.79
CA GLU A 125 5.47 17.97 2.92
C GLU A 125 5.68 17.06 1.70
N GLY A 126 4.62 16.42 1.19
CA GLY A 126 4.69 15.60 -0.02
C GLY A 126 5.16 16.39 -1.24
N LYS A 127 4.62 17.60 -1.47
CA LYS A 127 5.06 18.49 -2.55
C LYS A 127 6.50 18.95 -2.38
N GLN A 128 6.93 19.28 -1.16
CA GLN A 128 8.32 19.64 -0.89
C GLN A 128 9.29 18.50 -1.22
N ILE A 129 8.96 17.27 -0.82
CA ILE A 129 9.78 16.09 -1.11
C ILE A 129 9.80 15.78 -2.61
N HIS A 130 8.70 15.98 -3.34
CA HIS A 130 8.68 15.87 -4.80
C HIS A 130 9.61 16.89 -5.48
N VAL A 131 9.57 18.16 -5.08
CA VAL A 131 10.48 19.17 -5.62
C VAL A 131 11.93 18.82 -5.27
N HIS A 132 12.18 18.34 -4.05
CA HIS A 132 13.50 17.89 -3.63
C HIS A 132 13.99 16.71 -4.47
N SER A 133 13.16 15.69 -4.71
CA SER A 133 13.54 14.52 -5.52
C SER A 133 13.90 14.91 -6.95
N THR A 134 13.17 15.88 -7.52
CA THR A 134 13.47 16.44 -8.84
C THR A 134 14.82 17.15 -8.86
N LYS A 135 15.10 17.99 -7.85
CA LYS A 135 16.40 18.69 -7.72
C LYS A 135 17.60 17.74 -7.57
N LEU A 136 17.39 16.57 -6.96
CA LEU A 136 18.41 15.53 -6.83
C LEU A 136 18.52 14.63 -8.09
N GLY A 137 17.72 14.85 -9.13
CA GLY A 137 17.77 14.07 -10.37
C GLY A 137 17.06 12.71 -10.28
N PHE A 138 16.14 12.52 -9.33
CA PHE A 138 15.37 11.27 -9.21
C PHE A 138 14.01 11.31 -9.94
N ASN A 139 13.82 12.27 -10.85
CA ASN A 139 12.59 12.44 -11.63
C ASN A 139 12.30 11.24 -12.56
N SER A 140 13.32 10.48 -12.97
CA SER A 140 13.18 9.25 -13.79
C SER A 140 13.17 7.96 -12.96
N SER A 141 13.27 8.05 -11.63
CA SER A 141 13.30 6.86 -10.77
C SER A 141 11.91 6.24 -10.68
N ILE A 142 11.75 5.01 -11.18
CA ILE A 142 10.47 4.28 -11.13
C ILE A 142 9.92 4.15 -9.71
N TYR A 143 10.78 3.99 -8.69
CA TYR A 143 10.38 3.91 -7.29
C TYR A 143 9.77 5.22 -6.79
N VAL A 144 10.41 6.34 -7.13
CA VAL A 144 9.93 7.68 -6.74
C VAL A 144 8.66 8.02 -7.50
N GLN A 145 8.65 7.86 -8.83
CA GLN A 145 7.47 8.12 -9.67
C GLN A 145 6.26 7.28 -9.26
N THR A 146 6.44 5.96 -9.03
CA THR A 146 5.35 5.08 -8.56
C THR A 146 4.75 5.60 -7.24
N THR A 147 5.61 6.06 -6.32
CA THR A 147 5.14 6.58 -5.04
C THR A 147 4.46 7.94 -5.17
N LEU A 148 4.95 8.80 -6.06
CA LEU A 148 4.35 10.10 -6.36
C LEU A 148 2.95 9.96 -6.93
N VAL A 149 2.73 9.02 -7.87
CA VAL A 149 1.40 8.74 -8.42
C VAL A 149 0.44 8.30 -7.30
N ASP A 150 0.81 7.31 -6.46
CA ASP A 150 0.01 6.89 -5.28
C ASP A 150 -0.26 8.05 -4.31
N MET A 151 0.73 8.91 -4.07
CA MET A 151 0.61 10.04 -3.17
C MET A 151 -0.39 11.08 -3.70
N TYR A 152 -0.20 11.57 -4.92
CA TYR A 152 -1.08 12.58 -5.52
C TYR A 152 -2.50 12.07 -5.70
N ALA A 153 -2.66 10.80 -6.09
CA ALA A 153 -3.93 10.09 -6.12
C ALA A 153 -4.68 10.17 -4.77
N LYS A 154 -4.00 9.85 -3.67
CA LYS A 154 -4.60 9.89 -2.32
C LYS A 154 -4.86 11.31 -1.80
N PHE A 155 -4.16 12.30 -2.33
CA PHE A 155 -4.43 13.70 -2.07
C PHE A 155 -5.64 14.23 -2.87
N GLY A 156 -6.17 13.45 -3.82
CA GLY A 156 -7.23 13.88 -4.74
C GLY A 156 -6.73 14.83 -5.82
N LEU A 157 -5.41 14.94 -6.02
CA LEU A 157 -4.79 15.79 -7.04
C LEU A 157 -4.59 14.97 -8.33
N VAL A 158 -5.69 14.67 -9.03
CA VAL A 158 -5.71 13.76 -10.18
C VAL A 158 -4.81 14.25 -11.31
N GLU A 159 -4.83 15.55 -11.62
CA GLU A 159 -3.99 16.15 -12.66
C GLU A 159 -2.49 16.00 -12.37
N GLU A 160 -2.09 16.19 -11.11
CA GLU A 160 -0.68 16.02 -10.69
C GLU A 160 -0.26 14.55 -10.76
N ALA A 161 -1.14 13.63 -10.36
CA ALA A 161 -0.90 12.20 -10.48
C ALA A 161 -0.74 11.78 -11.95
N ARG A 162 -1.60 12.33 -12.82
CA ARG A 162 -1.56 12.11 -14.27
C ARG A 162 -0.29 12.68 -14.90
N TYR A 163 0.09 13.90 -14.55
CA TYR A 163 1.32 14.51 -15.03
C TYR A 163 2.53 13.63 -14.71
N VAL A 164 2.65 13.13 -13.47
CA VAL A 164 3.74 12.23 -13.10
C VAL A 164 3.65 10.92 -13.90
N PHE A 165 2.46 10.32 -14.00
CA PHE A 165 2.23 9.06 -14.70
C PHE A 165 2.59 9.13 -16.19
N ASP A 166 2.15 10.17 -16.89
CA ASP A 166 2.39 10.34 -18.33
C ASP A 166 3.88 10.50 -18.63
N ASN A 167 4.61 11.20 -17.75
CA ASN A 167 6.06 11.37 -17.81
C ASN A 167 6.88 10.15 -17.33
N MET A 168 6.24 9.05 -16.91
CA MET A 168 6.96 7.81 -16.61
C MET A 168 7.43 7.11 -17.89
N ALA A 169 8.73 6.86 -17.99
CA ALA A 169 9.32 6.09 -19.08
C ALA A 169 8.83 4.63 -19.10
N VAL A 170 8.62 4.05 -17.91
CA VAL A 170 8.09 2.69 -17.74
C VAL A 170 6.95 2.74 -16.74
N LYS A 171 5.72 2.51 -17.23
CA LYS A 171 4.52 2.37 -16.41
C LYS A 171 4.40 0.91 -15.96
N ASN A 172 4.23 0.68 -14.67
CA ASN A 172 4.01 -0.67 -14.12
C ASN A 172 2.54 -0.87 -13.75
N VAL A 173 2.17 -2.14 -13.52
CA VAL A 173 0.78 -2.53 -13.19
C VAL A 173 0.23 -1.74 -12.00
N VAL A 174 1.08 -1.49 -10.98
CA VAL A 174 0.69 -0.71 -9.79
C VAL A 174 0.31 0.73 -10.16
N THR A 175 1.14 1.43 -10.94
CA THR A 175 0.85 2.81 -11.35
C THR A 175 -0.37 2.92 -12.25
N CYS A 176 -0.57 1.95 -13.16
CA CYS A 176 -1.77 1.90 -14.00
C CYS A 176 -3.02 1.68 -13.14
N ASN A 177 -2.98 0.74 -12.19
CA ASN A 177 -4.10 0.47 -11.28
C ASN A 177 -4.48 1.70 -10.46
N VAL A 178 -3.49 2.45 -9.95
CA VAL A 178 -3.73 3.71 -9.23
C VAL A 178 -4.40 4.74 -10.13
N MET A 179 -3.87 4.98 -11.34
CA MET A 179 -4.44 5.97 -12.25
C MET A 179 -5.83 5.60 -12.73
N MET A 180 -6.08 4.32 -13.06
CA MET A 180 -7.42 3.85 -13.40
C MET A 180 -8.40 4.08 -12.26
N ALA A 181 -8.01 3.74 -11.03
CA ALA A 181 -8.86 3.97 -9.86
C ALA A 181 -9.14 5.45 -9.60
N CYS A 182 -8.19 6.34 -9.88
CA CYS A 182 -8.40 7.79 -9.82
C CYS A 182 -9.43 8.26 -10.85
N ASN A 183 -9.27 7.85 -12.11
CA ASN A 183 -10.18 8.27 -13.18
C ASN A 183 -11.59 7.74 -12.97
N VAL A 184 -11.71 6.49 -12.53
CA VAL A 184 -13.00 5.90 -12.16
C VAL A 184 -13.70 6.72 -11.06
N LYS A 185 -12.96 7.16 -10.03
CA LYS A 185 -13.52 8.00 -8.97
C LYS A 185 -13.91 9.40 -9.43
N ASP A 186 -13.21 9.93 -10.43
CA ASP A 186 -13.51 11.22 -11.05
C ASP A 186 -14.66 11.12 -12.08
N GLY A 187 -15.11 9.90 -12.40
CA GLY A 187 -16.17 9.63 -13.37
C GLY A 187 -15.68 9.46 -14.82
N ASP A 188 -14.40 9.71 -15.08
CA ASP A 188 -13.77 9.54 -16.40
C ASP A 188 -13.39 8.07 -16.68
N ILE A 189 -14.41 7.25 -16.93
CA ILE A 189 -14.24 5.83 -17.27
C ILE A 189 -13.51 5.62 -18.60
N GLU A 190 -13.60 6.58 -19.53
CA GLU A 190 -12.96 6.50 -20.85
C GLU A 190 -11.44 6.57 -20.73
N SER A 191 -10.92 7.53 -19.95
CA SER A 191 -9.49 7.56 -19.64
C SER A 191 -9.02 6.32 -18.88
N ALA A 192 -9.83 5.82 -17.94
CA ALA A 192 -9.51 4.57 -17.24
C ALA A 192 -9.41 3.39 -18.22
N ARG A 193 -10.34 3.31 -19.17
CA ARG A 193 -10.38 2.29 -20.22
C ARG A 193 -9.18 2.40 -21.15
N GLY A 194 -8.81 3.61 -21.56
CA GLY A 194 -7.62 3.85 -22.39
C GLY A 194 -6.34 3.33 -21.73
N ILE A 195 -6.16 3.57 -20.42
CA ILE A 195 -5.03 3.01 -19.67
C ILE A 195 -5.10 1.49 -19.63
N PHE A 196 -6.27 0.92 -19.31
CA PHE A 196 -6.48 -0.53 -19.23
C PHE A 196 -6.14 -1.26 -20.55
N ASP A 197 -6.49 -0.66 -21.68
CA ASP A 197 -6.24 -1.22 -23.00
C ASP A 197 -4.75 -1.20 -23.39
N GLN A 198 -3.99 -0.21 -22.90
CA GLN A 198 -2.54 -0.12 -23.12
C GLN A 198 -1.71 -1.05 -22.22
N MET A 199 -2.30 -1.63 -21.17
CA MET A 199 -1.58 -2.52 -20.25
C MET A 199 -1.21 -3.84 -20.93
N SER A 200 0.09 -4.16 -20.95
CA SER A 200 0.61 -5.44 -21.46
C SER A 200 0.31 -6.62 -20.54
N GLN A 201 0.20 -6.37 -19.23
CA GLN A 201 -0.12 -7.35 -18.20
C GLN A 201 -1.20 -6.77 -17.30
N ARG A 202 -2.28 -7.53 -17.09
CA ARG A 202 -3.43 -7.14 -16.27
C ARG A 202 -3.52 -8.12 -15.12
N ASP A 203 -3.52 -7.58 -13.90
CA ASP A 203 -3.74 -8.40 -12.71
C ASP A 203 -5.24 -8.40 -12.33
N PRO A 204 -5.67 -9.25 -11.38
CA PRO A 204 -7.05 -9.23 -10.91
C PRO A 204 -7.50 -7.86 -10.38
N ILE A 205 -6.58 -7.04 -9.88
CA ILE A 205 -6.85 -5.68 -9.39
C ILE A 205 -7.20 -4.75 -10.56
N SER A 206 -6.49 -4.84 -11.69
CA SER A 206 -6.80 -4.09 -12.92
C SER A 206 -8.24 -4.35 -13.37
N LEU A 207 -8.63 -5.62 -13.43
CA LEU A 207 -9.98 -6.04 -13.83
C LEU A 207 -11.03 -5.58 -12.82
N ALA A 208 -10.80 -5.82 -11.52
CA ALA A 208 -11.72 -5.39 -10.47
C ALA A 208 -11.95 -3.87 -10.45
N THR A 209 -10.91 -3.09 -10.73
CA THR A 209 -11.00 -1.62 -10.82
C THR A 209 -11.92 -1.20 -11.96
N MET A 210 -11.76 -1.79 -13.15
CA MET A 210 -12.63 -1.48 -14.30
C MET A 210 -14.07 -1.97 -14.09
N ILE A 211 -14.26 -3.16 -13.51
CA ILE A 211 -15.59 -3.68 -13.17
C ILE A 211 -16.31 -2.71 -12.23
N SER A 212 -15.62 -2.24 -11.18
CA SER A 212 -16.19 -1.24 -10.26
C SER A 212 -16.54 0.06 -10.98
N GLY A 213 -15.70 0.52 -11.91
CA GLY A 213 -15.96 1.75 -12.66
C GLY A 213 -17.17 1.65 -13.59
N TYR A 214 -17.25 0.59 -14.40
CA TYR A 214 -18.43 0.37 -15.26
C TYR A 214 -19.71 0.15 -14.46
N ALA A 215 -19.62 -0.56 -13.33
CA ALA A 215 -20.74 -0.77 -12.42
C ALA A 215 -21.28 0.56 -11.84
N MET A 216 -20.39 1.46 -11.39
CA MET A 216 -20.77 2.77 -10.86
C MET A 216 -21.34 3.72 -11.92
N ASN A 217 -20.87 3.59 -13.17
CA ASN A 217 -21.38 4.37 -14.30
C ASN A 217 -22.61 3.74 -14.98
N GLY A 218 -23.24 2.72 -14.38
CA GLY A 218 -24.46 2.09 -14.89
C GLY A 218 -24.28 1.15 -16.09
N SER A 219 -23.04 0.93 -16.55
CA SER A 219 -22.71 0.03 -17.67
C SER A 219 -22.55 -1.42 -17.17
N MET A 220 -23.61 -1.97 -16.59
CA MET A 220 -23.57 -3.29 -15.92
C MET A 220 -23.24 -4.45 -16.87
N LEU A 221 -23.60 -4.34 -18.15
CA LEU A 221 -23.28 -5.37 -19.15
C LEU A 221 -21.76 -5.50 -19.33
N THR A 222 -21.05 -4.40 -19.57
CA THR A 222 -19.59 -4.39 -19.71
C THR A 222 -18.88 -4.80 -18.42
N ALA A 223 -19.42 -4.41 -17.26
CA ALA A 223 -18.93 -4.86 -15.97
C ALA A 223 -19.03 -6.39 -15.82
N ARG A 224 -20.14 -6.99 -16.25
CA ARG A 224 -20.34 -8.45 -16.22
C ARG A 224 -19.41 -9.17 -17.20
N GLU A 225 -19.25 -8.67 -18.42
CA GLU A 225 -18.33 -9.25 -19.41
C GLU A 225 -16.88 -9.30 -18.90
N LEU A 226 -16.40 -8.20 -18.31
CA LEU A 226 -15.05 -8.16 -17.72
C LEU A 226 -14.91 -9.10 -16.52
N PHE A 227 -15.95 -9.21 -15.71
CA PHE A 227 -15.99 -10.14 -14.58
C PHE A 227 -15.88 -11.60 -15.06
N ASP A 228 -16.63 -11.96 -16.10
CA ASP A 228 -16.62 -13.33 -16.64
C ASP A 228 -15.25 -13.69 -17.23
N GLN A 229 -14.56 -12.73 -17.86
CA GLN A 229 -13.20 -12.88 -18.38
C GLN A 229 -12.10 -13.04 -17.31
N MET A 230 -12.40 -12.78 -16.02
CA MET A 230 -11.40 -12.93 -14.96
C MET A 230 -10.98 -14.39 -14.78
N PRO A 231 -9.67 -14.71 -14.89
CA PRO A 231 -9.18 -16.08 -14.69
C PRO A 231 -9.31 -16.52 -13.22
N VAL A 232 -9.16 -15.59 -12.29
CA VAL A 232 -9.37 -15.78 -10.86
C VAL A 232 -10.26 -14.65 -10.36
N LYS A 233 -11.44 -15.01 -9.84
CA LYS A 233 -12.41 -14.06 -9.28
C LYS A 233 -12.17 -13.95 -7.78
N GLU A 234 -11.68 -12.80 -7.34
CA GLU A 234 -11.46 -12.51 -5.91
C GLU A 234 -12.67 -11.85 -5.28
N VAL A 235 -12.78 -11.89 -3.94
CA VAL A 235 -13.88 -11.25 -3.17
C VAL A 235 -14.13 -9.80 -3.60
N SER A 236 -13.08 -9.05 -3.93
CA SER A 236 -13.15 -7.66 -4.42
C SER A 236 -13.97 -7.53 -5.70
N SER A 237 -13.73 -8.39 -6.70
CA SER A 237 -14.47 -8.39 -7.98
C SER A 237 -15.94 -8.76 -7.83
N TRP A 238 -16.25 -9.74 -6.96
CA TRP A 238 -17.63 -10.07 -6.60
C TRP A 238 -18.32 -8.88 -5.93
N ASN A 239 -17.66 -8.28 -4.93
CA ASN A 239 -18.20 -7.13 -4.22
C ASN A 239 -18.45 -5.94 -5.17
N ALA A 240 -17.54 -5.65 -6.09
CA ALA A 240 -17.70 -4.58 -7.08
C ALA A 240 -18.97 -4.77 -7.93
N LEU A 241 -19.20 -5.99 -8.42
CA LEU A 241 -20.34 -6.27 -9.28
C LEU A 241 -21.66 -6.33 -8.50
N ILE A 242 -21.66 -6.92 -7.30
CA ILE A 242 -22.81 -6.92 -6.38
C ILE A 242 -23.21 -5.47 -6.08
N VAL A 243 -22.26 -4.59 -5.72
CA VAL A 243 -22.51 -3.15 -5.49
C VAL A 243 -23.10 -2.46 -6.71
N GLY A 244 -22.64 -2.79 -7.92
CA GLY A 244 -23.19 -2.28 -9.16
C GLY A 244 -24.67 -2.59 -9.33
N TYR A 245 -25.04 -3.87 -9.20
CA TYR A 245 -26.44 -4.30 -9.31
C TYR A 245 -27.32 -3.69 -8.21
N CYS A 246 -26.77 -3.50 -7.00
CA CYS A 246 -27.46 -2.81 -5.92
C CYS A 246 -27.78 -1.36 -6.30
N HIS A 247 -26.78 -0.58 -6.70
CA HIS A 247 -26.99 0.82 -7.08
C HIS A 247 -27.89 0.98 -8.32
N GLY A 248 -27.84 0.03 -9.25
CA GLY A 248 -28.73 -0.02 -10.42
C GLY A 248 -30.17 -0.43 -10.10
N GLY A 249 -30.51 -0.78 -8.85
CA GLY A 249 -31.84 -1.24 -8.46
C GLY A 249 -32.17 -2.69 -8.87
N GLU A 250 -31.19 -3.41 -9.41
CA GLU A 250 -31.31 -4.80 -9.87
C GLU A 250 -31.00 -5.81 -8.76
N TRP A 251 -31.67 -5.67 -7.61
CA TRP A 251 -31.37 -6.41 -6.39
C TRP A 251 -31.42 -7.94 -6.53
N ASN A 252 -32.30 -8.47 -7.39
CA ASN A 252 -32.39 -9.89 -7.68
C ASN A 252 -31.10 -10.44 -8.30
N GLN A 253 -30.44 -9.66 -9.16
CA GLN A 253 -29.16 -10.06 -9.75
C GLN A 253 -28.04 -10.02 -8.70
N SER A 254 -28.05 -9.02 -7.81
CA SER A 254 -27.12 -8.94 -6.67
C SER A 254 -27.19 -10.20 -5.77
N ILE A 255 -28.40 -10.66 -5.40
CA ILE A 255 -28.58 -11.88 -4.60
C ILE A 255 -28.14 -13.14 -5.37
N LYS A 256 -28.44 -13.22 -6.67
CA LYS A 256 -27.98 -14.35 -7.52
C LYS A 256 -26.46 -14.42 -7.55
N LEU A 257 -25.78 -13.28 -7.74
CA LEU A 257 -24.32 -13.18 -7.71
C LEU A 257 -23.73 -13.58 -6.35
N PHE A 258 -24.37 -13.20 -5.25
CA PHE A 258 -23.94 -13.66 -3.94
C PHE A 258 -24.04 -15.18 -3.77
N ASN A 259 -25.13 -15.80 -4.24
CA ASN A 259 -25.26 -17.25 -4.21
C ASN A 259 -24.20 -17.93 -5.11
N GLU A 260 -23.91 -17.35 -6.27
CA GLU A 260 -22.85 -17.81 -7.18
C GLU A 260 -21.46 -17.73 -6.51
N MET A 261 -21.19 -16.65 -5.75
CA MET A 261 -19.96 -16.50 -4.95
C MET A 261 -19.82 -17.64 -3.91
N LEU A 262 -20.90 -17.95 -3.20
CA LEU A 262 -20.93 -19.04 -2.21
C LEU A 262 -20.73 -20.42 -2.86
N LEU A 263 -21.35 -20.66 -4.02
CA LEU A 263 -21.17 -21.90 -4.78
C LEU A 263 -19.73 -22.10 -5.23
N ASN A 264 -19.03 -21.01 -5.58
CA ASN A 264 -17.60 -21.01 -5.89
C ASN A 264 -16.70 -21.12 -4.64
N ARG A 265 -17.27 -21.35 -3.45
CA ARG A 265 -16.57 -21.46 -2.16
C ARG A 265 -15.76 -20.22 -1.77
N ILE A 266 -16.12 -19.07 -2.30
CA ILE A 266 -15.48 -17.81 -1.95
C ILE A 266 -16.20 -17.26 -0.72
N LYS A 267 -15.47 -17.12 0.39
CA LYS A 267 -16.04 -16.66 1.66
C LYS A 267 -16.36 -15.15 1.57
N PRO A 268 -17.61 -14.75 1.83
CA PRO A 268 -17.97 -13.33 1.94
C PRO A 268 -17.19 -12.65 3.05
N ASN A 269 -16.87 -11.36 2.85
CA ASN A 269 -16.26 -10.53 3.88
C ASN A 269 -17.28 -9.55 4.47
N HIS A 270 -16.86 -8.80 5.49
CA HIS A 270 -17.72 -7.80 6.15
C HIS A 270 -18.36 -6.81 5.15
N ALA A 271 -17.60 -6.39 4.13
CA ALA A 271 -18.12 -5.49 3.09
C ALA A 271 -19.23 -6.16 2.28
N THR A 272 -19.04 -7.42 1.85
CA THR A 272 -20.09 -8.20 1.15
C THR A 272 -21.39 -8.24 1.96
N MET A 273 -21.28 -8.49 3.27
CA MET A 273 -22.44 -8.57 4.16
C MET A 273 -23.14 -7.21 4.30
N THR A 274 -22.38 -6.13 4.40
CA THR A 274 -22.95 -4.76 4.48
C THR A 274 -23.75 -4.41 3.23
N ILE A 275 -23.22 -4.75 2.04
CA ILE A 275 -23.87 -4.50 0.74
C ILE A 275 -25.19 -5.28 0.62
N LEU A 276 -25.23 -6.51 1.11
CA LEU A 276 -26.43 -7.34 1.04
C LEU A 276 -27.49 -6.91 2.04
N LEU A 277 -27.09 -6.46 3.23
CA LEU A 277 -28.03 -5.91 4.21
C LEU A 277 -28.74 -4.66 3.69
N SER A 278 -28.03 -3.74 3.03
CA SER A 278 -28.65 -2.56 2.41
C SER A 278 -29.63 -2.94 1.30
N SER A 279 -29.25 -3.93 0.48
CA SER A 279 -30.09 -4.47 -0.59
C SER A 279 -31.39 -5.08 -0.07
N CYS A 280 -31.30 -5.89 0.99
CA CYS A 280 -32.45 -6.51 1.64
C CYS A 280 -33.39 -5.49 2.30
N GLY A 281 -32.83 -4.40 2.84
CA GLY A 281 -33.61 -3.29 3.40
C GLY A 281 -34.40 -2.54 2.33
N GLN A 282 -33.79 -2.28 1.17
CA GLN A 282 -34.41 -1.55 0.06
C GLN A 282 -35.42 -2.39 -0.74
N LEU A 283 -35.26 -3.72 -0.74
CA LEU A 283 -36.21 -4.67 -1.36
C LEU A 283 -37.55 -4.82 -0.62
N GLY A 284 -37.69 -4.29 0.60
CA GLY A 284 -38.95 -4.30 1.35
C GLY A 284 -39.55 -5.71 1.55
N ALA A 285 -39.11 -6.40 2.60
CA ALA A 285 -39.93 -7.40 3.31
C ALA A 285 -40.51 -8.63 2.53
N LEU A 286 -39.97 -9.11 1.40
CA LEU A 286 -40.67 -10.14 0.61
C LEU A 286 -40.04 -11.52 0.36
N THR A 287 -38.89 -11.89 0.93
CA THR A 287 -38.55 -13.33 1.04
C THR A 287 -37.77 -13.66 2.32
N PHE A 288 -38.46 -14.24 3.32
CA PHE A 288 -37.86 -14.78 4.55
C PHE A 288 -36.68 -15.76 4.30
N GLY A 289 -36.60 -16.36 3.11
CA GLY A 289 -35.52 -17.29 2.73
C GLY A 289 -34.16 -16.64 2.44
N SER A 290 -34.12 -15.42 1.88
CA SER A 290 -32.86 -14.76 1.51
C SER A 290 -32.18 -14.10 2.71
N LEU A 291 -32.95 -13.49 3.62
CA LEU A 291 -32.47 -12.97 4.91
C LEU A 291 -31.83 -14.06 5.78
N ARG A 292 -32.41 -15.28 5.77
CA ARG A 292 -31.89 -16.41 6.55
C ARG A 292 -30.56 -16.94 6.01
N CYS A 293 -30.29 -16.80 4.70
CA CYS A 293 -29.01 -17.14 4.10
C CYS A 293 -27.93 -16.13 4.51
N VAL A 294 -28.24 -14.83 4.44
CA VAL A 294 -27.32 -13.75 4.81
C VAL A 294 -27.02 -13.77 6.32
N CYS A 295 -28.03 -13.83 7.19
CA CYS A 295 -27.82 -13.85 8.65
C CYS A 295 -27.10 -15.10 9.18
N ARG A 296 -26.95 -16.17 8.40
CA ARG A 296 -26.21 -17.38 8.80
C ARG A 296 -24.68 -17.22 8.68
N TYR A 297 -24.23 -16.19 7.95
CA TYR A 297 -22.83 -15.91 7.64
C TYR A 297 -22.35 -14.54 8.15
N ALA A 298 -23.21 -13.78 8.86
CA ALA A 298 -22.85 -12.57 9.60
C ALA A 298 -22.39 -12.95 11.01
#